data_AF-A0AAU9Y218-F1
#
_entry.id   AF-A0AAU9Y218-F1
#
_cell.length_a   1.000
_cell.length_b   1.000
_cell.length_c   1.000
_cell.angle_alpha   90.00
_cell.angle_beta   90.00
_cell.angle_gamma   90.00
#
_symmetry.space_group_name_H-M   'P 1'
#
loop_
_entity.id
_entity.type
_entity.pdbx_description
1 polymer ?
#
loop_
_entity_poly.entity_id
_entity_poly.type
_entity_poly.pdbx_seq_one_letter_code
_entity_poly.pdbx_strand_id
1 'polypeptide(L)'
;MASFTALMSSSTKLSEGWSLRASKKSKHFNENQKNYLDEEFKLGQETCYKEDPSQVASDMRRAKNENGERRFAVGEFLSPQQIKSYFSRSAVKIKQADRWQRSMYQPLMKKWHTPQLMTR
;
A
#
# COMPACT_ATOMS: atom_id res chain seq x y z
N MET A 1 -47.41 54.73 2.95
CA MET A 1 -46.89 53.84 1.89
C MET A 1 -45.87 52.90 2.52
N ALA A 2 -46.02 51.60 2.27
CA ALA A 2 -45.21 50.53 2.86
C ALA A 2 -43.78 50.52 2.31
N SER A 3 -42.82 50.02 3.09
CA SER A 3 -41.72 49.18 2.60
C SER A 3 -40.99 48.52 3.78
N PHE A 4 -41.30 47.25 3.99
CA PHE A 4 -40.57 46.33 4.87
C PHE A 4 -39.45 45.72 4.02
N THR A 5 -38.21 46.15 4.18
CA THR A 5 -37.07 45.54 3.49
C THR A 5 -36.67 44.27 4.25
N ALA A 6 -37.09 43.13 3.70
CA ALA A 6 -36.72 41.81 4.20
C ALA A 6 -35.20 41.64 4.21
N LEU A 7 -34.62 41.50 5.42
CA LEU A 7 -33.25 41.02 5.58
C LEU A 7 -33.15 39.62 4.97
N MET A 8 -32.36 39.50 3.92
CA MET A 8 -31.95 38.23 3.33
C MET A 8 -31.17 37.44 4.38
N SER A 9 -31.83 36.44 4.98
CA SER A 9 -31.18 35.41 5.79
C SER A 9 -30.31 34.56 4.88
N SER A 10 -29.05 34.95 4.73
CA SER A 10 -28.03 34.02 4.24
C SER A 10 -27.77 33.02 5.37
N SER A 11 -28.37 31.84 5.27
CA SER A 11 -28.13 30.72 6.15
C SER A 11 -26.67 30.26 6.00
N THR A 12 -25.76 30.93 6.71
CA THR A 12 -24.42 30.43 6.94
C THR A 12 -24.57 29.24 7.88
N LYS A 13 -24.56 28.01 7.34
CA LYS A 13 -24.48 26.78 8.13
C LYS A 13 -23.26 26.88 9.05
N LEU A 14 -23.51 27.21 10.31
CA LEU A 14 -22.50 27.17 11.36
C LEU A 14 -22.01 25.73 11.44
N SER A 15 -20.72 25.51 11.19
CA SER A 15 -20.07 24.22 11.43
C SER A 15 -20.17 23.93 12.93
N GLU A 16 -21.00 22.97 13.32
CA GLU A 16 -21.13 22.45 14.69
C GLU A 16 -19.76 21.94 15.19
N GLY A 17 -19.01 22.81 15.88
CA GLY A 17 -17.55 22.88 15.73
C GLY A 17 -16.66 22.47 16.90
N TRP A 18 -17.07 21.59 17.82
CA TRP A 18 -16.18 21.20 18.95
C TRP A 18 -15.94 19.68 19.13
N SER A 19 -16.82 18.81 18.63
CA SER A 19 -16.64 17.35 18.77
C SER A 19 -16.34 16.62 17.46
N LEU A 20 -16.58 17.25 16.31
CA LEU A 20 -16.44 16.61 15.02
C LEU A 20 -15.00 16.69 14.52
N ARG A 21 -14.33 15.53 14.40
CA ARG A 21 -13.04 15.44 13.71
C ARG A 21 -13.27 15.60 12.21
N ALA A 22 -12.48 16.44 11.57
CA ALA A 22 -12.48 16.53 10.11
C ALA A 22 -12.20 15.14 9.50
N SER A 23 -13.06 14.73 8.56
CA SER A 23 -12.87 13.50 7.80
C SER A 23 -11.58 13.59 6.99
N LYS A 24 -10.53 12.86 7.40
CA LYS A 24 -9.29 12.76 6.63
C LYS A 24 -9.56 11.95 5.37
N LYS A 25 -9.38 12.55 4.19
CA LYS A 25 -9.44 11.82 2.94
C LYS A 25 -8.29 10.82 2.88
N SER A 26 -8.61 9.54 2.74
CA SER A 26 -7.61 8.50 2.48
C SER A 26 -7.08 8.69 1.06
N LYS A 27 -5.79 9.01 0.92
CA LYS A 27 -5.14 9.10 -0.39
C LYS A 27 -4.54 7.74 -0.74
N HIS A 28 -5.00 7.17 -1.85
CA HIS A 28 -4.40 5.95 -2.40
C HIS A 28 -2.98 6.23 -2.90
N PHE A 29 -2.13 5.20 -2.86
CA PHE A 29 -0.79 5.30 -3.43
C PHE A 29 -0.89 5.40 -4.95
N ASN A 30 -0.11 6.30 -5.53
CA ASN A 30 0.06 6.47 -6.95
C ASN A 30 0.80 5.27 -7.54
N GLU A 31 0.68 5.04 -8.85
CA GLU A 31 1.32 3.93 -9.55
C GLU A 31 2.85 3.97 -9.39
N ASN A 32 3.45 5.15 -9.56
CA ASN A 32 4.89 5.35 -9.41
C ASN A 32 5.39 4.99 -7.99
N GLN A 33 4.60 5.29 -6.96
CA GLN A 33 4.93 4.92 -5.58
C GLN A 33 4.89 3.40 -5.38
N LYS A 34 3.89 2.73 -5.96
CA LYS A 34 3.77 1.27 -5.88
C LYS A 34 4.90 0.57 -6.60
N ASN A 35 5.21 0.99 -7.83
CA ASN A 35 6.28 0.43 -8.64
C ASN A 35 7.62 0.51 -7.91
N TYR A 36 7.93 1.69 -7.35
CA TYR A 36 9.14 1.86 -6.55
C TYR A 36 9.18 0.95 -5.32
N LEU A 37 8.08 0.87 -4.55
CA LEU A 37 8.03 -0.02 -3.39
C LEU A 37 8.12 -1.50 -3.76
N ASP A 38 7.59 -1.90 -4.92
CA ASP A 38 7.66 -3.28 -5.40
C ASP A 38 9.09 -3.61 -5.90
N GLU A 39 9.79 -2.66 -6.52
CA GLU A 39 11.22 -2.77 -6.89
C GLU A 39 12.08 -3.00 -5.63
N GLU A 40 11.98 -2.10 -4.65
CA GLU A 40 12.71 -2.19 -3.37
C GLU A 40 12.37 -3.47 -2.60
N PHE A 41 11.09 -3.86 -2.59
CA PHE A 41 10.67 -5.08 -1.92
C PHE A 41 11.27 -6.33 -2.57
N LYS A 42 11.30 -6.41 -3.91
CA LYS A 42 11.93 -7.52 -4.64
C LYS A 42 13.43 -7.56 -4.40
N LEU A 43 14.10 -6.41 -4.43
CA LEU A 43 15.54 -6.31 -4.12
C LEU A 43 15.84 -6.89 -2.73
N GLY A 44 15.02 -6.56 -1.72
CA GLY A 44 15.13 -7.13 -0.38
C GLY A 44 14.88 -8.64 -0.33
N GLN A 45 14.05 -9.20 -1.22
CA GLN A 45 13.86 -10.64 -1.32
C GLN A 45 15.08 -11.34 -1.95
N GLU A 46 15.65 -10.75 -3.00
CA GLU A 46 16.82 -11.28 -3.71
C GLU A 46 18.08 -11.24 -2.84
N THR A 47 18.30 -10.13 -2.15
CA THR A 47 19.44 -9.94 -1.23
C THR A 47 19.28 -10.67 0.10
N CYS A 48 18.10 -11.26 0.35
CA CYS A 48 17.70 -11.82 1.65
C CYS A 48 17.82 -10.84 2.84
N TYR A 49 17.94 -9.53 2.57
CA TYR A 49 18.04 -8.49 3.57
C TYR A 49 16.79 -7.61 3.54
N LYS A 50 16.14 -7.46 4.69
CA LYS A 50 14.92 -6.66 4.77
C LYS A 50 15.29 -5.18 4.86
N GLU A 51 15.01 -4.44 3.79
CA GLU A 51 15.16 -2.98 3.75
C GLU A 51 14.45 -2.32 4.95
N ASP A 52 15.13 -1.41 5.65
CA ASP A 52 14.53 -0.62 6.72
C ASP A 52 13.56 0.41 6.11
N PRO A 53 12.26 0.43 6.49
CA PRO A 53 11.31 1.41 5.99
C PRO A 53 11.75 2.88 6.16
N SER A 54 12.58 3.18 7.16
CA SER A 54 13.13 4.53 7.36
C SER A 54 14.20 4.90 6.32
N GLN A 55 14.99 3.90 5.94
CA GLN A 55 15.99 4.02 4.88
C GLN A 55 15.29 4.20 3.53
N VAL A 56 14.32 3.35 3.20
CA VAL A 56 13.51 3.48 1.96
C VAL A 56 12.82 4.84 1.88
N ALA A 57 12.27 5.36 2.98
CA ALA A 57 11.68 6.70 2.99
C ALA A 57 12.71 7.78 2.66
N SER A 58 13.96 7.59 3.07
CA SER A 58 15.07 8.52 2.82
C SER A 58 15.59 8.41 1.39
N ASP A 59 15.68 7.19 0.87
CA ASP A 59 16.09 6.93 -0.51
C ASP A 59 15.04 7.40 -1.50
N MET A 60 13.74 7.25 -1.18
CA MET A 60 12.65 7.82 -1.96
C MET A 60 12.79 9.34 -2.16
N ARG A 61 13.32 10.07 -1.17
CA ARG A 61 13.56 11.54 -1.28
C ARG A 61 14.73 11.89 -2.21
N ARG A 62 15.63 10.94 -2.44
CA ARG A 62 16.84 11.05 -3.26
C ARG A 62 16.71 10.33 -4.61
N ALA A 63 15.67 9.51 -4.78
CA ALA A 63 15.41 8.74 -5.98
C ALA A 63 15.31 9.64 -7.22
N LYS A 64 15.98 9.21 -8.29
CA LYS A 64 16.00 9.89 -9.58
C LYS A 64 15.33 9.04 -10.65
N ASN A 65 14.75 9.70 -11.64
CA ASN A 65 14.27 9.04 -12.86
C ASN A 65 15.44 8.87 -13.85
N GLU A 66 15.16 8.23 -14.99
CA GLU A 66 16.13 7.99 -16.07
C GLU A 66 16.73 9.30 -16.62
N ASN A 67 15.97 10.39 -16.54
CA ASN A 67 16.42 11.73 -16.96
C ASN A 67 17.31 12.43 -15.92
N GLY A 68 17.56 11.80 -14.76
CA GLY A 68 18.37 12.37 -13.67
C GLY A 68 17.64 13.37 -12.78
N GLU A 69 16.35 13.61 -13.01
CA GLU A 69 15.47 14.47 -12.21
C GLU A 69 14.89 13.71 -11.02
N ARG A 70 14.28 14.43 -10.06
CA ARG A 70 13.67 13.81 -8.88
C ARG A 70 12.49 12.93 -9.30
N ARG A 71 12.48 11.65 -8.90
CA ARG A 71 11.44 10.68 -9.25
C ARG A 71 10.08 10.99 -8.63
N PHE A 72 10.06 11.71 -7.50
CA PHE A 72 8.86 12.00 -6.70
C PHE A 72 8.77 13.47 -6.30
N ALA A 73 7.55 14.00 -6.28
CA ALA A 73 7.26 15.30 -5.68
C ALA A 73 7.17 15.20 -4.14
N VAL A 74 7.31 16.33 -3.43
CA VAL A 74 7.25 16.37 -1.96
C VAL A 74 5.93 15.84 -1.41
N GLY A 75 4.81 16.10 -2.10
CA GLY A 75 3.48 15.60 -1.74
C GLY A 75 3.25 14.11 -2.04
N GLU A 76 4.24 13.43 -2.61
CA GLU A 76 4.25 12.00 -2.90
C GLU A 76 5.22 11.23 -2.01
N PHE A 77 5.92 11.89 -1.09
CA PHE A 77 6.77 11.16 -0.16
C PHE A 77 5.92 10.32 0.80
N LEU A 78 6.37 9.08 1.00
CA LEU A 78 5.75 8.18 1.96
C LEU A 78 6.49 8.24 3.29
N SER A 79 5.72 8.16 4.37
CA SER A 79 6.28 7.98 5.70
C SER A 79 6.81 6.55 5.90
N PRO A 80 7.81 6.36 6.77
CA PRO A 80 8.31 5.01 7.12
C PRO A 80 7.18 4.07 7.54
N GLN A 81 6.16 4.58 8.25
CA GLN A 81 5.02 3.79 8.69
C GLN A 81 4.15 3.31 7.51
N GLN A 82 3.94 4.15 6.49
CA GLN A 82 3.21 3.78 5.28
C GLN A 82 3.94 2.68 4.50
N ILE A 83 5.27 2.82 4.37
CA ILE A 83 6.15 1.86 3.70
C ILE A 83 6.15 0.52 4.46
N LYS A 84 6.35 0.55 5.78
CA LYS A 84 6.28 -0.63 6.64
C LYS A 84 4.95 -1.38 6.48
N SER A 85 3.86 -0.62 6.49
CA SER A 85 2.51 -1.16 6.30
C SER A 85 2.33 -1.82 4.93
N TYR A 86 2.89 -1.21 3.88
CA TYR A 86 2.89 -1.76 2.52
C TYR A 86 3.65 -3.08 2.44
N PHE A 87 4.90 -3.12 2.90
CA PHE A 87 5.72 -4.35 2.91
C PHE A 87 5.07 -5.48 3.71
N SER A 88 4.42 -5.16 4.84
CA SER A 88 3.67 -6.17 5.60
C SER A 88 2.55 -6.81 4.77
N ARG A 89 1.79 -6.01 4.01
CA ARG A 89 0.72 -6.52 3.15
C ARG A 89 1.29 -7.34 1.98
N SER A 90 2.36 -6.86 1.35
CA SER A 90 3.03 -7.58 0.26
C SER A 90 3.53 -8.96 0.70
N ALA A 91 4.16 -9.05 1.87
CA ALA A 91 4.60 -10.32 2.45
C ALA A 91 3.44 -11.28 2.74
N VAL A 92 2.31 -10.78 3.26
CA VAL A 92 1.10 -11.60 3.48
C VAL A 92 0.54 -12.12 2.17
N LYS A 93 0.48 -11.29 1.12
CA LYS A 93 -0.01 -11.68 -0.20
C LYS A 93 0.80 -12.85 -0.78
N ILE A 94 2.13 -12.81 -0.64
CA ILE A 94 3.02 -13.89 -1.09
C ILE A 94 2.77 -15.17 -0.30
N LYS A 95 2.71 -15.09 1.03
CA LYS A 95 2.42 -16.27 1.88
C LYS A 95 1.06 -16.88 1.57
N GLN A 96 0.07 -16.05 1.26
CA GLN A 96 -1.25 -16.53 0.90
C GLN A 96 -1.23 -17.24 -0.46
N ALA A 97 -0.53 -16.67 -1.46
CA ALA A 97 -0.34 -17.32 -2.76
C ALA A 97 0.38 -18.69 -2.65
N ASP A 98 1.48 -18.75 -1.89
CA ASP A 98 2.20 -20.01 -1.62
C ASP A 98 1.31 -21.03 -0.90
N ARG A 99 0.51 -20.58 0.08
CA ARG A 99 -0.47 -21.44 0.75
C ARG A 99 -1.50 -22.01 -0.24
N TRP A 100 -2.04 -21.20 -1.14
CA TRP A 100 -2.99 -21.66 -2.16
C TRP A 100 -2.36 -22.69 -3.09
N GLN A 101 -1.14 -22.42 -3.57
CA GLN A 101 -0.39 -23.38 -4.39
C GLN A 101 -0.15 -24.69 -3.63
N ARG A 102 0.38 -24.63 -2.41
CA ARG A 102 0.58 -25.82 -1.56
C ARG A 102 -0.73 -26.58 -1.35
N SER A 103 -1.80 -25.89 -0.96
CA SER A 103 -3.09 -26.52 -0.71
C SER A 103 -3.69 -27.19 -1.96
N MET A 104 -3.54 -26.58 -3.13
CA MET A 104 -4.08 -27.10 -4.38
C MET A 104 -3.24 -28.26 -4.93
N TYR A 105 -1.92 -28.13 -4.92
CA TYR A 105 -1.01 -29.10 -5.56
C TYR A 105 -0.58 -30.25 -4.64
N GLN A 106 -0.56 -30.08 -3.31
CA GLN A 106 -0.12 -31.17 -2.40
C GLN A 106 -0.99 -32.44 -2.46
N PRO A 107 -2.33 -32.38 -2.49
CA PRO A 107 -3.15 -33.59 -2.65
C PRO A 107 -2.94 -34.25 -4.02
N LEU A 108 -2.70 -33.44 -5.06
CA LEU A 108 -2.46 -33.90 -6.43
C LEU A 108 -1.11 -34.60 -6.58
N MET A 109 -0.06 -34.18 -5.86
CA MET A 109 1.24 -34.86 -5.95
C MET A 109 1.26 -36.16 -5.14
N LYS A 110 0.51 -36.27 -4.03
CA LYS A 110 0.44 -37.48 -3.21
C LYS A 110 -0.26 -38.66 -3.92
N LYS A 111 -1.17 -38.40 -4.86
CA LYS A 111 -1.86 -39.46 -5.64
C LYS A 111 -1.03 -40.09 -6.75
N TRP A 112 0.12 -39.51 -7.13
CA TRP A 112 0.95 -39.99 -8.24
C TRP A 112 2.31 -40.57 -7.81
N HIS A 113 2.67 -40.48 -6.54
CA HIS A 113 3.92 -41.00 -5.96
C HIS A 113 3.65 -42.12 -4.92
N THR A 114 2.78 -43.06 -5.23
CA THR A 114 2.78 -44.37 -4.58
C THR A 114 3.45 -45.37 -5.52
N PRO A 115 4.72 -45.77 -5.30
CA PRO A 115 5.19 -47.00 -5.89
C PRO A 115 4.26 -48.09 -5.35
N GLN A 116 3.43 -48.65 -6.24
CA GLN A 116 2.73 -49.90 -6.00
C GLN A 116 3.82 -50.90 -5.62
N LEU A 117 3.97 -51.16 -4.32
CA LEU A 117 4.78 -52.26 -3.86
C LEU A 117 4.17 -53.50 -4.51
N MET A 118 4.90 -54.10 -5.45
CA MET A 118 4.61 -55.44 -5.98
C MET A 118 4.74 -56.39 -4.80
N THR A 119 3.66 -56.51 -4.01
CA THR A 119 3.48 -57.57 -3.04
C THR A 119 3.22 -58.83 -3.83
N ARG A 120 4.26 -59.68 -3.85
CA ARG A 120 4.24 -61.02 -4.43
C ARG A 120 3.77 -62.02 -3.38
#